data_AF-A0A968L4K4-F1
#
_entry.id   AF-A0A968L4K4-F1
#
_cell.length_a   1.000
_cell.length_b   1.000
_cell.length_c   1.000
_cell.angle_alpha   90.00
_cell.angle_beta   90.00
_cell.angle_gamma   90.00
#
_symmetry.space_group_name_H-M   'P 1'
#
loop_
_entity.id
_entity.type
_entity.pdbx_description
1 polymer ?
#
loop_
_entity_poly.entity_id
_entity_poly.type
_entity_poly.pdbx_seq_one_letter_code
_entity_poly.pdbx_strand_id
1 'polypeptide(L)'
;MAPGQGPEGDGRTEGDLGVVAPLRVPDGVARAWHRAGAWFVAQPVLARLFIGLAAFDVLARGLGIVGPPITLDVREPLGVLTSFLPHDLLILLPALVVVRRPSAAEDTPIVLDGAVFVALAALLDYPSTALASTIAGFQAWAVVAIAVVALQVVGWIWIGRGLTFLNGDPSPRTAGWANLAAVAIVATVVLSGGSLLIGPGFDLGDEELNRLMALNNLAHILAPLALAYAGRAVIRGFDDGRRPEIALRLGAAGVLLAAGLGLVLAVVTFLALGNVAFAQAIAEAPGWGPLYWLGTGGAISLLVIAFGLGLADDGQRAAGEAVTLEPR
;
A
#
# COMPACT_ATOMS: atom_id res chain seq x y z
N MET A 1 20.25 -74.02 53.29
CA MET A 1 18.91 -73.52 53.66
C MET A 1 18.84 -72.06 53.26
N ALA A 2 17.95 -71.71 52.33
CA ALA A 2 17.50 -70.33 52.12
C ALA A 2 16.50 -69.97 53.24
N PRO A 3 16.46 -68.72 53.72
CA PRO A 3 15.46 -67.74 53.25
C PRO A 3 16.02 -66.29 53.29
N GLY A 4 15.46 -65.25 52.68
CA GLY A 4 14.26 -65.03 51.88
C GLY A 4 14.29 -63.53 51.53
N GLN A 5 14.27 -63.21 50.24
CA GLN A 5 14.17 -61.84 49.73
C GLN A 5 12.73 -61.36 49.90
N GLY A 6 12.54 -60.27 50.65
CA GLY A 6 11.28 -59.52 50.66
C GLY A 6 11.20 -58.62 49.41
N PRO A 7 10.01 -58.45 48.82
CA PRO A 7 9.85 -57.69 47.59
C PRO A 7 10.04 -56.19 47.84
N GLU A 8 10.73 -55.59 46.88
CA GLU A 8 11.01 -54.17 46.73
C GLU A 8 9.73 -53.33 46.83
N GLY A 9 9.79 -52.30 47.67
CA GLY A 9 8.77 -51.27 47.76
C GLY A 9 8.65 -50.56 46.42
N ASP A 10 7.52 -50.81 45.77
CA ASP A 10 7.08 -50.20 44.52
C ASP A 10 7.09 -48.67 44.67
N GLY A 11 8.04 -48.04 44.00
CA GLY A 11 8.20 -46.60 43.89
C GLY A 11 7.02 -46.00 43.12
N ARG A 12 5.91 -45.77 43.81
CA ARG A 12 4.79 -44.99 43.30
C ARG A 12 5.16 -43.51 43.30
N THR A 13 5.81 -43.12 42.21
CA THR A 13 5.55 -41.89 41.45
C THR A 13 4.68 -40.86 42.18
N GLU A 14 5.35 -39.98 42.91
CA GLU A 14 4.83 -38.64 43.17
C GLU A 14 4.49 -37.99 41.84
N GLY A 15 3.20 -37.81 41.61
CA GLY A 15 2.66 -36.69 40.85
C GLY A 15 3.35 -36.41 39.53
N ASP A 16 3.15 -37.32 38.56
CA ASP A 16 3.11 -36.98 37.14
C ASP A 16 1.89 -36.05 36.90
N LEU A 17 1.94 -34.86 37.53
CA LEU A 17 1.12 -33.73 37.17
C LEU A 17 1.61 -33.37 35.79
N GLY A 18 0.91 -33.85 34.77
CA GLY A 18 1.21 -33.62 33.37
C GLY A 18 1.48 -32.15 33.09
N VAL A 19 2.74 -31.75 33.28
CA VAL A 19 3.25 -30.47 32.84
C VAL A 19 3.31 -30.64 31.34
N VAL A 20 2.31 -30.09 30.65
CA VAL A 20 2.31 -29.97 29.20
C VAL A 20 3.70 -29.49 28.82
N ALA A 21 4.47 -30.36 28.14
CA ALA A 21 5.83 -30.05 27.76
C ALA A 21 5.81 -28.66 27.10
N PRO A 22 6.64 -27.70 27.55
CA PRO A 22 6.60 -26.35 27.02
C PRO A 22 6.71 -26.44 25.50
N LEU A 23 5.78 -25.77 24.81
CA LEU A 23 5.64 -25.84 23.36
C LEU A 23 7.02 -25.62 22.73
N ARG A 24 7.65 -26.71 22.25
CA ARG A 24 9.00 -26.63 21.67
C ARG A 24 8.87 -26.00 20.30
N VAL A 25 9.26 -24.74 20.19
CA VAL A 25 9.39 -24.07 18.90
C VAL A 25 10.47 -24.82 18.11
N PRO A 26 10.18 -25.29 16.89
CA PRO A 26 11.18 -25.99 16.08
C PRO A 26 12.42 -25.12 15.87
N ASP A 27 13.62 -25.70 15.97
CA ASP A 27 14.89 -24.95 15.86
C ASP A 27 14.98 -24.13 14.56
N GLY A 28 14.34 -24.60 13.48
CA GLY A 28 14.24 -23.85 12.23
C GLY A 28 13.48 -22.53 12.37
N VAL A 29 12.39 -22.52 13.14
CA VAL A 29 11.59 -21.32 13.43
C VAL A 29 12.37 -20.39 14.34
N ALA A 30 13.03 -20.91 15.39
CA ALA A 30 13.86 -20.11 16.28
C ALA A 30 15.03 -19.43 15.53
N ARG A 31 15.72 -20.15 14.65
CA ARG A 31 16.78 -19.57 13.80
C ARG A 31 16.25 -18.57 12.78
N ALA A 32 15.09 -18.81 12.18
CA ALA A 32 14.45 -17.85 11.28
C ALA A 32 14.09 -16.56 12.02
N TRP A 33 13.50 -16.69 13.22
CA TRP A 33 13.16 -15.56 14.09
C TRP A 33 14.38 -14.75 14.50
N HIS A 34 15.46 -15.41 14.94
CA HIS A 34 16.72 -14.73 15.27
C HIS A 34 17.32 -13.98 14.07
N ARG A 35 17.32 -14.59 12.88
CA ARG A 35 17.80 -13.93 11.65
C ARG A 35 16.95 -12.74 11.28
N ALA A 36 15.62 -12.86 11.35
CA ALA A 36 14.70 -11.77 11.08
C ALA A 36 14.88 -10.62 12.09
N GLY A 37 15.03 -10.93 13.38
CA GLY A 37 15.29 -9.95 14.43
C GLY A 37 16.62 -9.23 14.23
N ALA A 38 17.70 -9.96 13.94
CA ALA A 38 19.01 -9.38 13.65
C ALA A 38 18.96 -8.47 12.40
N TRP A 39 18.30 -8.93 11.33
CA TRP A 39 18.08 -8.14 10.12
C TRP A 39 17.28 -6.86 10.42
N PHE A 40 16.20 -6.96 11.19
CA PHE A 40 15.35 -5.83 11.54
C PHE A 40 16.10 -4.79 12.37
N VAL A 41 16.85 -5.22 13.39
CA VAL A 41 17.64 -4.32 14.24
C VAL A 41 18.72 -3.60 13.44
N ALA A 42 19.29 -4.26 12.42
CA ALA A 42 20.28 -3.68 11.52
C ALA A 42 19.72 -2.63 10.54
N GLN A 43 18.38 -2.50 10.40
CA GLN A 43 17.78 -1.52 9.50
C GLN A 43 17.85 -0.08 10.07
N PRO A 44 17.84 0.94 9.20
CA PRO A 44 17.74 2.34 9.61
C PRO A 44 16.50 2.60 10.49
N VAL A 45 16.60 3.57 11.40
CA VAL A 45 15.53 3.91 12.36
C VAL A 45 14.19 4.13 11.67
N LEU A 46 14.20 4.90 10.57
CA LEU A 46 12.98 5.20 9.80
C LEU A 46 12.34 3.94 9.21
N ALA A 47 13.15 3.02 8.68
CA ALA A 47 12.65 1.75 8.15
C ALA A 47 12.03 0.90 9.26
N ARG A 48 12.68 0.81 10.42
CA ARG A 48 12.15 0.09 11.59
C ARG A 48 10.82 0.65 12.06
N LEU A 49 10.68 1.98 12.07
CA LEU A 49 9.43 2.66 12.43
C LEU A 49 8.29 2.24 11.50
N PHE A 50 8.45 2.36 10.19
CA PHE A 50 7.37 2.04 9.23
C PHE A 50 7.09 0.54 9.11
N ILE A 51 8.10 -0.33 9.26
CA ILE A 51 7.87 -1.77 9.41
C ILE A 51 7.06 -2.07 10.66
N GLY A 52 7.40 -1.42 11.79
CA GLY A 52 6.67 -1.55 13.04
C GLY A 52 5.23 -1.05 12.93
N LEU A 53 4.99 0.07 12.25
CA LEU A 53 3.65 0.63 12.02
C LEU A 53 2.81 -0.30 11.13
N ALA A 54 3.37 -0.83 10.03
CA ALA A 54 2.66 -1.79 9.19
C ALA A 54 2.34 -3.08 9.95
N ALA A 55 3.30 -3.60 10.75
CA ALA A 55 3.05 -4.77 11.58
C ALA A 55 1.97 -4.51 12.65
N PHE A 56 1.99 -3.35 13.28
CA PHE A 56 0.96 -2.94 14.23
C PHE A 56 -0.41 -2.82 13.56
N ASP A 57 -0.50 -2.20 12.37
CA ASP A 57 -1.74 -2.07 11.61
C ASP A 57 -2.35 -3.43 11.26
N VAL A 58 -1.53 -4.34 10.70
CA VAL A 58 -1.92 -5.73 10.43
C VAL A 58 -2.45 -6.43 11.68
N LEU A 59 -1.78 -6.27 12.82
CA LEU A 59 -2.21 -6.88 14.08
C LEU A 59 -3.52 -6.25 14.59
N ALA A 60 -3.64 -4.92 14.55
CA ALA A 60 -4.84 -4.21 14.95
C ALA A 60 -6.05 -4.62 14.10
N ARG A 61 -5.90 -4.75 12.78
CA ARG A 61 -6.96 -5.24 11.89
C ARG A 61 -7.25 -6.73 12.06
N GLY A 62 -6.22 -7.52 12.35
CA GLY A 62 -6.36 -8.96 12.63
C GLY A 62 -7.12 -9.22 13.93
N LEU A 63 -6.98 -8.34 14.91
CA LEU A 63 -7.71 -8.37 16.18
C LEU A 63 -9.08 -7.67 16.11
N GLY A 64 -9.44 -7.06 14.98
CA GLY A 64 -10.68 -6.31 14.81
C GLY A 64 -10.75 -4.99 15.60
N ILE A 65 -9.60 -4.45 16.02
CA ILE A 65 -9.47 -3.17 16.73
C ILE A 65 -9.61 -2.00 15.74
N VAL A 66 -9.03 -2.17 14.55
CA VAL A 66 -9.10 -1.23 13.42
C VAL A 66 -9.73 -2.00 12.26
N GLY A 67 -10.45 -1.32 11.38
CA GLY A 67 -10.99 -1.96 10.18
C GLY A 67 -10.15 -1.67 8.92
N PRO A 68 -10.54 -2.23 7.76
CA PRO A 68 -11.50 -3.32 7.67
C PRO A 68 -10.88 -4.56 8.34
N PRO A 69 -11.65 -5.31 9.14
CA PRO A 69 -11.12 -6.50 9.78
C PRO A 69 -10.72 -7.51 8.71
N ILE A 70 -9.68 -8.29 9.00
CA ILE A 70 -9.23 -9.34 8.08
C ILE A 70 -10.26 -10.47 8.12
N THR A 71 -11.11 -10.54 7.10
CA THR A 71 -12.11 -11.60 6.96
C THR A 71 -11.54 -12.74 6.11
N LEU A 72 -11.50 -13.93 6.70
CA LEU A 72 -11.21 -15.18 6.00
C LEU A 72 -12.53 -15.77 5.47
N ASP A 73 -13.08 -15.21 4.40
CA ASP A 73 -14.20 -15.83 3.70
C ASP A 73 -13.67 -16.78 2.60
N VAL A 74 -14.02 -18.06 2.70
CA VAL A 74 -13.65 -19.09 1.72
C VAL A 74 -14.30 -18.82 0.35
N ARG A 75 -15.40 -18.06 0.32
CA ARG A 75 -16.07 -17.61 -0.92
C ARG A 75 -15.34 -16.45 -1.59
N GLU A 76 -14.52 -15.74 -0.84
CA GLU A 76 -13.69 -14.63 -1.32
C GLU A 76 -12.21 -14.91 -1.00
N PRO A 77 -11.58 -15.89 -1.66
CA PRO A 77 -10.19 -16.26 -1.37
C PRO A 77 -9.19 -15.12 -1.59
N LEU A 78 -9.55 -14.13 -2.41
CA LEU A 78 -8.78 -12.90 -2.58
C LEU A 78 -8.99 -11.89 -1.45
N GLY A 79 -10.05 -12.03 -0.63
CA GLY A 79 -10.39 -11.14 0.48
C GLY A 79 -9.23 -10.91 1.45
N VAL A 80 -8.41 -11.94 1.67
CA VAL A 80 -7.13 -11.84 2.38
C VAL A 80 -6.19 -10.88 1.65
N LEU A 81 -5.83 -11.19 0.40
CA LEU A 81 -4.89 -10.40 -0.40
C LEU A 81 -5.35 -8.95 -0.59
N THR A 82 -6.65 -8.74 -0.77
CA THR A 82 -7.25 -7.41 -0.93
C THR A 82 -7.27 -6.62 0.38
N SER A 83 -7.41 -7.29 1.52
CA SER A 83 -7.35 -6.66 2.85
C SER A 83 -5.94 -6.31 3.26
N PHE A 84 -4.93 -7.11 2.91
CA PHE A 84 -3.53 -6.87 3.32
C PHE A 84 -2.79 -5.92 2.38
N LEU A 85 -2.71 -6.25 1.10
CA LEU A 85 -1.58 -5.80 0.28
C LEU A 85 -1.58 -4.31 -0.10
N PRO A 86 -2.69 -3.62 -0.42
CA PRO A 86 -2.57 -2.25 -0.89
C PRO A 86 -2.18 -1.26 0.22
N HIS A 87 -2.84 -1.38 1.37
CA HIS A 87 -2.69 -0.45 2.48
C HIS A 87 -1.36 -0.64 3.20
N ASP A 88 -1.04 -1.89 3.57
CA ASP A 88 0.19 -2.20 4.30
C ASP A 88 1.43 -1.90 3.47
N LEU A 89 1.38 -2.16 2.16
CA LEU A 89 2.50 -1.82 1.27
C LEU A 89 2.71 -0.30 1.22
N LEU A 90 1.66 0.51 1.17
CA LEU A 90 1.81 1.97 1.23
C LEU A 90 2.44 2.43 2.54
N ILE A 91 2.08 1.83 3.68
CA ILE A 91 2.74 2.12 4.97
C ILE A 91 4.23 1.74 4.91
N LEU A 92 4.57 0.64 4.24
CA LEU A 92 5.95 0.16 4.10
C LEU A 92 6.78 0.96 3.09
N LEU A 93 6.19 1.81 2.26
CA LEU A 93 6.88 2.52 1.19
C LEU A 93 8.15 3.27 1.65
N PRO A 94 8.16 4.03 2.77
CA PRO A 94 9.37 4.70 3.26
C PRO A 94 10.44 3.71 3.68
N ALA A 95 10.05 2.60 4.32
CA ALA A 95 10.98 1.54 4.69
C ALA A 95 11.60 0.91 3.45
N LEU A 96 10.81 0.60 2.43
CA LEU A 96 11.31 0.04 1.17
C LEU A 96 12.31 0.97 0.49
N VAL A 97 12.02 2.28 0.45
CA VAL A 97 12.95 3.29 -0.10
C VAL A 97 14.27 3.31 0.68
N VAL A 98 14.22 3.39 2.01
CA VAL A 98 15.43 3.54 2.84
C VAL A 98 16.25 2.25 2.94
N VAL A 99 15.60 1.08 3.00
CA VAL A 99 16.29 -0.22 2.98
C VAL A 99 17.03 -0.39 1.66
N ARG A 100 16.39 -0.01 0.54
CA ARG A 100 16.99 -0.14 -0.78
C ARG A 100 18.07 0.91 -1.03
N ARG A 101 17.89 2.11 -0.47
CA ARG A 101 18.80 3.26 -0.57
C ARG A 101 18.95 3.96 0.79
N PRO A 102 19.92 3.55 1.62
CA PRO A 102 20.13 4.16 2.93
C PRO A 102 20.44 5.65 2.91
N SER A 103 21.02 6.16 1.81
CA SER A 103 21.31 7.59 1.58
C SER A 103 20.10 8.39 1.05
N ALA A 104 18.90 7.81 0.95
CA ALA A 104 17.75 8.45 0.32
C ALA A 104 17.37 9.80 0.93
N ALA A 105 17.63 10.00 2.23
CA ALA A 105 17.38 11.27 2.92
C ALA A 105 18.26 12.43 2.41
N GLU A 106 19.44 12.13 1.86
CA GLU A 106 20.37 13.12 1.34
C GLU A 106 20.26 13.24 -0.18
N ASP A 107 20.22 12.10 -0.87
CA ASP A 107 20.26 12.06 -2.32
C ASP A 107 18.91 12.32 -3.00
N THR A 108 17.83 11.82 -2.40
CA THR A 108 16.47 11.85 -2.96
C THR A 108 15.44 12.23 -1.89
N PRO A 109 15.64 13.33 -1.14
CA PRO A 109 14.79 13.70 -0.01
C PRO A 109 13.33 13.82 -0.42
N ILE A 110 13.07 14.41 -1.60
CA ILE A 110 11.71 14.60 -2.12
C ILE A 110 10.96 13.27 -2.32
N VAL A 111 11.65 12.21 -2.77
CA VAL A 111 11.03 10.89 -2.93
C VAL A 111 10.74 10.27 -1.56
N LEU A 112 11.68 10.38 -0.62
CA LEU A 112 11.52 9.85 0.73
C LEU A 112 10.40 10.56 1.50
N ASP A 113 10.38 11.89 1.48
CA ASP A 113 9.33 12.68 2.14
C ASP A 113 7.96 12.41 1.51
N GLY A 114 7.92 12.29 0.17
CA GLY A 114 6.70 11.92 -0.52
C GLY A 114 6.20 10.53 -0.12
N ALA A 115 7.10 9.55 0.02
CA ALA A 115 6.78 8.22 0.54
C ALA A 115 6.26 8.29 1.98
N VAL A 116 6.86 9.11 2.84
CA VAL A 116 6.40 9.32 4.23
C VAL A 116 4.98 9.89 4.24
N PHE A 117 4.68 10.90 3.42
CA PHE A 117 3.33 11.47 3.36
C PHE A 117 2.29 10.47 2.86
N VAL A 118 2.61 9.67 1.84
CA VAL A 118 1.72 8.61 1.37
C VAL A 118 1.50 7.54 2.45
N ALA A 119 2.54 7.15 3.18
CA ALA A 119 2.44 6.17 4.26
C ALA A 119 1.61 6.67 5.45
N LEU A 120 1.79 7.94 5.84
CA LEU A 120 0.98 8.58 6.87
C LEU A 120 -0.48 8.72 6.44
N ALA A 121 -0.72 9.09 5.17
CA ALA A 121 -2.06 9.15 4.63
C ALA A 121 -2.72 7.76 4.68
N ALA A 122 -2.03 6.70 4.25
CA ALA A 122 -2.53 5.33 4.34
C ALA A 122 -2.88 4.97 5.79
N LEU A 123 -1.97 5.15 6.74
CA LEU A 123 -2.17 4.83 8.16
C LEU A 123 -3.39 5.56 8.78
N LEU A 124 -3.65 6.79 8.36
CA LEU A 124 -4.72 7.63 8.92
C LEU A 124 -6.05 7.52 8.18
N ASP A 125 -6.07 7.02 6.95
CA ASP A 125 -7.26 6.94 6.09
C ASP A 125 -8.39 6.15 6.75
N TYR A 126 -8.09 4.94 7.24
CA TYR A 126 -9.12 4.10 7.84
C TYR A 126 -9.63 4.62 9.20
N PRO A 127 -8.75 4.96 10.18
CA PRO A 127 -9.20 5.54 11.43
C PRO A 127 -10.03 6.81 11.23
N SER A 128 -9.63 7.68 10.29
CA SER A 128 -10.37 8.91 10.01
C SER A 128 -11.75 8.64 9.43
N THR A 129 -11.87 7.69 8.51
CA THR A 129 -13.15 7.28 7.91
C THR A 129 -14.07 6.60 8.92
N ALA A 130 -13.54 5.72 9.77
CA ALA A 130 -14.32 5.01 10.79
C ALA A 130 -14.85 5.97 11.88
N LEU A 131 -14.06 6.96 12.27
CA LEU A 131 -14.47 7.95 13.26
C LEU A 131 -15.44 8.98 12.68
N ALA A 132 -15.26 9.36 11.41
CA ALA A 132 -16.22 10.20 10.68
C ALA A 132 -17.61 9.53 10.55
N SER A 133 -17.66 8.21 10.36
CA SER A 133 -18.93 7.46 10.21
C SER A 133 -19.63 7.15 11.54
N THR A 134 -18.87 6.98 12.63
CA THR A 134 -19.43 6.58 13.95
C THR A 134 -19.91 7.78 14.77
N ILE A 135 -19.25 8.93 14.65
CA ILE A 135 -19.57 10.14 15.43
C ILE A 135 -20.20 11.15 14.48
N ALA A 136 -21.48 10.92 14.14
CA ALA A 136 -22.25 11.85 13.34
C ALA A 136 -22.20 13.26 13.99
N GLY A 137 -21.63 14.23 13.26
CA GLY A 137 -21.64 15.65 13.65
C GLY A 137 -20.30 16.26 14.10
N PHE A 138 -19.19 15.51 14.13
CA PHE A 138 -17.90 16.11 14.51
C PHE A 138 -17.12 16.60 13.27
N GLN A 139 -17.31 17.88 12.92
CA GLN A 139 -16.64 18.56 11.80
C GLN A 139 -15.11 18.34 11.77
N ALA A 140 -14.49 18.15 12.94
CA ALA A 140 -13.05 17.88 13.04
C ALA A 140 -12.62 16.61 12.28
N TRP A 141 -13.46 15.57 12.19
CA TRP A 141 -13.11 14.36 11.43
C TRP A 141 -13.13 14.58 9.92
N ALA A 142 -14.02 15.43 9.42
CA ALA A 142 -14.00 15.85 8.02
C ALA A 142 -12.69 16.62 7.69
N VAL A 143 -12.24 17.48 8.61
CA VAL A 143 -10.95 18.18 8.49
C VAL A 143 -9.77 17.20 8.47
N VAL A 144 -9.79 16.18 9.34
CA VAL A 144 -8.77 15.12 9.33
C VAL A 144 -8.78 14.36 8.01
N ALA A 145 -9.94 13.96 7.50
CA ALA A 145 -10.05 13.28 6.20
C ALA A 145 -9.48 14.14 5.06
N ILE A 146 -9.81 15.43 5.02
CA ILE A 146 -9.24 16.37 4.04
C ILE A 146 -7.72 16.45 4.17
N ALA A 147 -7.19 16.51 5.40
CA ALA A 147 -5.75 16.54 5.65
C ALA A 147 -5.06 15.24 5.19
N VAL A 148 -5.67 14.08 5.41
CA VAL A 148 -5.20 12.78 4.94
C VAL A 148 -5.10 12.76 3.41
N VAL A 149 -6.14 13.22 2.72
CA VAL A 149 -6.13 13.29 1.25
C VAL A 149 -5.09 14.30 0.76
N ALA A 150 -4.92 15.44 1.44
CA ALA A 150 -3.89 16.41 1.12
C ALA A 150 -2.47 15.82 1.26
N LEU A 151 -2.20 15.05 2.32
CA LEU A 151 -0.94 14.31 2.48
C LEU A 151 -0.72 13.34 1.31
N GLN A 152 -1.76 12.62 0.90
CA GLN A 152 -1.68 11.70 -0.23
C GLN A 152 -1.36 12.43 -1.55
N VAL A 153 -2.04 13.56 -1.81
CA VAL A 153 -1.80 14.41 -2.99
C VAL A 153 -0.36 14.92 -3.02
N VAL A 154 0.09 15.54 -1.93
CA VAL A 154 1.44 16.09 -1.82
C VAL A 154 2.47 14.97 -1.98
N GLY A 155 2.24 13.83 -1.33
CA GLY A 155 3.11 12.67 -1.39
C GLY A 155 3.32 12.14 -2.81
N TRP A 156 2.23 11.93 -3.56
CA TRP A 156 2.34 11.49 -4.96
C TRP A 156 2.99 12.53 -5.88
N ILE A 157 2.69 13.83 -5.69
CA ILE A 157 3.35 14.90 -6.45
C ILE A 157 4.86 14.90 -6.17
N TRP A 158 5.28 14.76 -4.92
CA TRP A 158 6.68 14.76 -4.53
C TRP A 158 7.41 13.56 -5.09
N ILE A 159 6.83 12.35 -4.96
CA ILE A 159 7.34 11.14 -5.60
C ILE A 159 7.50 11.35 -7.12
N GLY A 160 6.46 11.85 -7.80
CA GLY A 160 6.50 12.10 -9.25
C GLY A 160 7.56 13.12 -9.66
N ARG A 161 7.73 14.18 -8.87
CA ARG A 161 8.73 15.23 -9.12
C ARG A 161 10.14 14.69 -8.92
N GLY A 162 10.37 13.95 -7.83
CA GLY A 162 11.63 13.28 -7.54
C GLY A 162 12.02 12.28 -8.63
N LEU A 163 11.08 11.42 -9.04
CA LEU A 163 11.31 10.48 -10.14
C LEU A 163 11.61 11.19 -11.47
N THR A 164 10.92 12.29 -11.77
CA THR A 164 11.16 13.07 -12.98
C THR A 164 12.57 13.65 -12.99
N PHE A 165 13.05 14.16 -11.85
CA PHE A 165 14.42 14.66 -11.72
C PHE A 165 15.46 13.54 -11.91
N LEU A 166 15.15 12.33 -11.45
CA LEU A 166 16.02 11.17 -11.60
C LEU A 166 15.98 10.56 -13.01
N ASN A 167 14.92 10.77 -13.77
CA ASN A 167 14.78 10.21 -15.12
C ASN A 167 15.67 10.95 -16.12
N GLY A 168 16.24 10.22 -17.08
CA GLY A 168 16.77 10.83 -18.30
C GLY A 168 15.67 11.32 -19.26
N ASP A 169 16.09 11.83 -20.41
CA ASP A 169 15.16 12.21 -21.47
C ASP A 169 14.51 10.96 -22.10
N PRO A 170 13.17 10.82 -22.07
CA PRO A 170 12.50 9.65 -22.62
C PRO A 170 12.51 9.68 -24.15
N SER A 171 12.45 8.51 -24.77
CA SER A 171 12.15 8.43 -26.19
C SER A 171 10.74 9.01 -26.48
N PRO A 172 10.47 9.48 -27.72
CA PRO A 172 9.14 9.94 -28.11
C PRO A 172 8.05 8.90 -27.88
N ARG A 173 8.37 7.61 -28.08
CA ARG A 173 7.43 6.49 -27.85
C ARG A 173 7.05 6.38 -26.38
N THR A 174 8.03 6.38 -25.50
CA THR A 174 7.83 6.26 -24.04
C THR A 174 7.12 7.49 -23.47
N ALA A 175 7.45 8.68 -23.97
CA ALA A 175 6.70 9.90 -23.64
C ALA A 175 5.23 9.81 -24.07
N GLY A 176 4.96 9.25 -25.27
CA GLY A 176 3.60 8.99 -25.76
C GLY A 176 2.80 8.07 -24.84
N TRP A 177 3.37 6.93 -24.44
CA TRP A 177 2.73 6.00 -23.50
C TRP A 177 2.48 6.63 -22.13
N ALA A 178 3.44 7.38 -21.61
CA ALA A 178 3.31 8.05 -20.32
C ALA A 178 2.17 9.08 -20.34
N ASN A 179 2.04 9.85 -21.43
CA ASN A 179 0.96 10.80 -21.61
C ASN A 179 -0.39 10.09 -21.79
N LEU A 180 -0.45 8.99 -22.55
CA LEU A 180 -1.68 8.22 -22.75
C LEU A 180 -2.18 7.64 -21.42
N ALA A 181 -1.30 7.05 -20.62
CA ALA A 181 -1.64 6.53 -19.30
C ALA A 181 -2.13 7.64 -18.36
N ALA A 182 -1.46 8.80 -18.35
CA ALA A 182 -1.89 9.96 -17.56
C ALA A 182 -3.28 10.45 -17.99
N VAL A 183 -3.52 10.59 -19.30
CA VAL A 183 -4.83 11.00 -19.85
C VAL A 183 -5.91 9.99 -19.48
N ALA A 184 -5.64 8.69 -19.55
CA ALA A 184 -6.59 7.66 -19.15
C ALA A 184 -6.95 7.76 -17.66
N ILE A 185 -5.98 7.96 -16.77
CA ILE A 185 -6.25 8.19 -15.33
C ILE A 185 -7.03 9.49 -15.13
N VAL A 186 -6.70 10.57 -15.83
CA VAL A 186 -7.47 11.83 -15.79
C VAL A 186 -8.91 11.59 -16.25
N ALA A 187 -9.12 10.82 -17.32
CA ALA A 187 -10.45 10.47 -17.80
C ALA A 187 -11.24 9.65 -16.77
N THR A 188 -10.61 8.71 -16.08
CA THR A 188 -11.19 8.00 -14.92
C THR A 188 -11.67 9.00 -13.87
N VAL A 189 -10.84 9.99 -13.51
CA VAL A 189 -11.21 11.02 -12.52
C VAL A 189 -12.39 11.86 -13.00
N VAL A 190 -12.41 12.26 -14.27
CA VAL A 190 -13.51 13.06 -14.83
C VAL A 190 -14.82 12.27 -14.86
N LEU A 191 -14.78 11.00 -15.27
CA LEU A 191 -15.97 10.14 -15.30
C LEU A 191 -16.50 9.86 -13.89
N SER A 192 -15.62 9.50 -12.96
CA SER A 192 -15.97 9.28 -11.56
C SER A 192 -16.44 10.56 -10.89
N GLY A 193 -15.79 11.70 -11.14
CA GLY A 193 -16.21 13.01 -10.63
C GLY A 193 -17.53 13.50 -11.25
N GLY A 194 -17.81 13.17 -12.50
CA GLY A 194 -19.08 13.43 -13.15
C GLY A 194 -20.25 12.77 -12.43
N SER A 195 -20.05 11.59 -11.82
CA SER A 195 -21.08 10.96 -10.99
C SER A 195 -21.49 11.81 -9.78
N LEU A 196 -20.56 12.58 -9.20
CA LEU A 196 -20.82 13.48 -8.07
C LEU A 196 -21.65 14.70 -8.50
N LEU A 197 -21.56 15.11 -9.78
CA LEU A 197 -22.30 16.24 -10.33
C LEU A 197 -23.71 15.87 -10.80
N ILE A 198 -23.93 14.60 -11.16
CA ILE A 198 -25.19 14.09 -11.71
C ILE A 198 -26.02 13.39 -10.63
N GLY A 199 -25.38 12.91 -9.56
CA GLY A 199 -26.06 12.34 -8.40
C GLY A 199 -26.92 13.38 -7.66
N PRO A 200 -27.92 12.93 -6.87
CA PRO A 200 -28.65 13.83 -5.99
C PRO A 200 -27.66 14.55 -5.07
N GLY A 201 -27.73 15.88 -5.02
CA GLY A 201 -26.87 16.67 -4.15
C GLY A 201 -27.01 16.23 -2.70
N PHE A 202 -25.89 16.05 -2.00
CA PHE A 202 -25.91 15.80 -0.57
C PHE A 202 -26.39 17.07 0.13
N ASP A 203 -27.60 17.04 0.69
CA ASP A 203 -28.06 18.06 1.63
C ASP A 203 -28.18 17.43 3.02
N LEU A 204 -27.23 17.77 3.88
CA LEU A 204 -27.19 17.32 5.25
C LEU A 204 -27.95 18.26 6.20
N GLY A 205 -28.64 19.27 5.68
CA GLY A 205 -29.37 20.26 6.47
C GLY A 205 -28.49 21.29 7.19
N ASP A 206 -27.18 21.27 6.92
CA ASP A 206 -26.16 22.18 7.48
C ASP A 206 -25.22 22.66 6.37
N GLU A 207 -25.16 23.98 6.17
CA GLU A 207 -24.36 24.59 5.10
C GLU A 207 -22.85 24.40 5.30
N GLU A 208 -22.35 24.43 6.54
CA GLU A 208 -20.94 24.22 6.85
C GLU A 208 -20.53 22.78 6.56
N LEU A 209 -21.36 21.82 6.97
CA LEU A 209 -21.13 20.41 6.71
C LEU A 209 -21.20 20.08 5.21
N ASN A 210 -22.16 20.68 4.49
CA ASN A 210 -22.25 20.56 3.03
C ASN A 210 -20.98 21.10 2.33
N ARG A 211 -20.41 22.23 2.79
CA ARG A 211 -19.14 22.77 2.27
C ARG A 211 -17.95 21.86 2.57
N LEU A 212 -17.87 21.31 3.78
CA LEU A 212 -16.81 20.36 4.15
C LEU A 212 -16.86 19.08 3.31
N MET A 213 -18.06 18.54 3.07
CA MET A 213 -18.24 17.39 2.19
C MET A 213 -17.89 17.69 0.74
N ALA A 214 -18.26 18.87 0.23
CA ALA A 214 -17.84 19.31 -1.10
C ALA A 214 -16.31 19.40 -1.22
N LEU A 215 -15.63 19.93 -0.19
CA LEU A 215 -14.18 20.01 -0.14
C LEU A 215 -13.52 18.62 -0.06
N ASN A 216 -14.08 17.70 0.74
CA ASN A 216 -13.62 16.32 0.81
C ASN A 216 -13.75 15.61 -0.55
N ASN A 217 -14.89 15.78 -1.23
CA ASN A 217 -15.11 15.24 -2.57
C ASN A 217 -14.12 15.80 -3.60
N LEU A 218 -13.82 17.11 -3.54
CA LEU A 218 -12.79 17.71 -4.38
C LEU A 218 -11.41 17.13 -4.07
N ALA A 219 -11.09 16.89 -2.81
CA ALA A 219 -9.83 16.27 -2.42
C ALA A 219 -9.69 14.86 -3.04
N HIS A 220 -10.75 14.05 -3.03
CA HIS A 220 -10.77 12.74 -3.68
C HIS A 220 -10.59 12.79 -5.21
N ILE A 221 -10.85 13.92 -5.86
CA ILE A 221 -10.53 14.17 -7.28
C ILE A 221 -9.04 14.47 -7.46
N LEU A 222 -8.42 15.16 -6.51
CA LEU A 222 -7.01 15.57 -6.61
C LEU A 222 -6.03 14.41 -6.43
N ALA A 223 -6.31 13.46 -5.54
CA ALA A 223 -5.38 12.36 -5.24
C ALA A 223 -5.07 11.48 -6.47
N PRO A 224 -6.05 11.05 -7.30
CA PRO A 224 -5.73 10.28 -8.49
C PRO A 224 -5.08 11.12 -9.60
N LEU A 225 -5.29 12.46 -9.65
CA LEU A 225 -4.54 13.33 -10.56
C LEU A 225 -3.06 13.42 -10.16
N ALA A 226 -2.78 13.50 -8.86
CA ALA A 226 -1.42 13.42 -8.33
C ALA A 226 -0.78 12.06 -8.65
N LEU A 227 -1.53 10.96 -8.51
CA LEU A 227 -1.10 9.63 -8.94
C LEU A 227 -0.86 9.56 -10.45
N ALA A 228 -1.69 10.22 -11.28
CA ALA A 228 -1.47 10.29 -12.73
C ALA A 228 -0.14 10.98 -13.07
N TYR A 229 0.20 12.05 -12.34
CA TYR A 229 1.49 12.73 -12.46
C TYR A 229 2.65 11.81 -12.06
N ALA A 230 2.56 11.12 -10.92
CA ALA A 230 3.55 10.16 -10.49
C ALA A 230 3.71 9.00 -11.49
N GLY A 231 2.60 8.41 -11.94
CA GLY A 231 2.58 7.31 -12.91
C GLY A 231 3.16 7.70 -14.27
N ARG A 232 2.90 8.93 -14.71
CA ARG A 232 3.57 9.51 -15.88
C ARG A 232 5.08 9.56 -15.70
N ALA A 233 5.56 10.00 -14.54
CA ALA A 233 6.99 10.02 -14.25
C ALA A 233 7.58 8.60 -14.24
N VAL A 234 6.87 7.61 -13.69
CA VAL A 234 7.29 6.20 -13.70
C VAL A 234 7.49 5.69 -15.12
N ILE A 235 6.48 5.84 -16.00
CA ILE A 235 6.57 5.34 -17.38
C ILE A 235 7.66 6.09 -18.17
N ARG A 236 7.86 7.39 -17.94
CA ARG A 236 8.95 8.15 -18.60
C ARG A 236 10.33 7.60 -18.26
N GLY A 237 10.50 6.94 -17.11
CA GLY A 237 11.76 6.30 -16.72
C GLY A 237 12.03 4.96 -17.42
N PHE A 238 11.12 4.44 -18.25
CA PHE A 238 11.24 3.09 -18.83
C PHE A 238 12.46 2.91 -19.74
N ASP A 239 12.90 3.96 -20.42
CA ASP A 239 14.08 3.93 -21.29
C ASP A 239 15.39 4.21 -20.52
N ASP A 240 15.32 4.41 -19.21
CA ASP A 240 16.48 4.73 -18.39
C ASP A 240 17.27 3.46 -18.05
N GLY A 241 18.30 3.18 -18.86
CA GLY A 241 19.19 2.03 -18.69
C GLY A 241 19.99 2.02 -17.37
N ARG A 242 19.89 3.06 -16.55
CA ARG A 242 20.51 3.13 -15.21
C ARG A 242 19.66 2.43 -14.15
N ARG A 243 18.40 2.11 -14.43
CA ARG A 243 17.47 1.55 -13.43
C ARG A 243 17.27 0.05 -13.61
N PRO A 244 16.94 -0.68 -12.52
CA PRO A 244 16.59 -2.08 -12.61
C PRO A 244 15.37 -2.29 -13.53
N GLU A 245 15.57 -3.06 -14.60
CA GLU A 245 14.52 -3.30 -15.61
C GLU A 245 13.24 -3.90 -15.00
N ILE A 246 13.38 -4.81 -14.04
CA ILE A 246 12.24 -5.45 -13.36
C ILE A 246 11.41 -4.39 -12.60
N ALA A 247 12.07 -3.44 -11.92
CA ALA A 247 11.38 -2.36 -11.21
C ALA A 247 10.62 -1.45 -12.18
N LEU A 248 11.23 -1.08 -13.32
CA LEU A 248 10.58 -0.28 -14.36
C LEU A 248 9.38 -0.99 -14.97
N ARG A 249 9.51 -2.29 -15.30
CA ARG A 249 8.41 -3.09 -15.87
C ARG A 249 7.25 -3.22 -14.90
N LEU A 250 7.51 -3.49 -13.62
CA LEU A 250 6.46 -3.59 -12.60
C LEU A 250 5.79 -2.24 -12.34
N GLY A 251 6.56 -1.15 -12.25
CA GLY A 251 6.02 0.20 -12.08
C GLY A 251 5.15 0.60 -13.27
N ALA A 252 5.62 0.40 -14.50
CA ALA A 252 4.85 0.67 -15.71
C ALA A 252 3.60 -0.21 -15.80
N ALA A 253 3.70 -1.51 -15.48
CA ALA A 253 2.54 -2.41 -15.44
C ALA A 253 1.50 -1.95 -14.42
N GLY A 254 1.92 -1.55 -13.22
CA GLY A 254 1.03 -0.99 -12.20
C GLY A 254 0.29 0.25 -12.71
N VAL A 255 1.01 1.21 -13.31
CA VAL A 255 0.41 2.44 -13.85
C VAL A 255 -0.55 2.14 -15.01
N LEU A 256 -0.17 1.24 -15.92
CA LEU A 256 -1.03 0.84 -17.05
C LEU A 256 -2.26 0.08 -16.60
N LEU A 257 -2.16 -0.75 -15.56
CA LEU A 257 -3.30 -1.42 -14.94
C LEU A 257 -4.25 -0.40 -14.30
N ALA A 258 -3.72 0.55 -13.51
CA ALA A 258 -4.53 1.64 -12.95
C ALA A 258 -5.24 2.45 -14.03
N ALA A 259 -4.52 2.82 -15.11
CA ALA A 259 -5.07 3.58 -16.22
C ALA A 259 -6.14 2.80 -16.99
N GLY A 260 -5.83 1.57 -17.42
CA GLY A 260 -6.71 0.76 -18.26
C GLY A 260 -7.93 0.24 -17.51
N LEU A 261 -7.72 -0.47 -16.40
CA LEU A 261 -8.82 -0.99 -15.60
C LEU A 261 -9.58 0.14 -14.90
N GLY A 262 -8.90 1.17 -14.38
CA GLY A 262 -9.58 2.33 -13.79
C GLY A 262 -10.52 3.01 -14.78
N LEU A 263 -10.13 3.16 -16.05
CA LEU A 263 -11.00 3.72 -17.08
C LEU A 263 -12.20 2.82 -17.37
N VAL A 264 -11.99 1.51 -17.52
CA VAL A 264 -13.07 0.54 -17.71
C VAL A 264 -14.07 0.59 -16.55
N LEU A 265 -13.56 0.58 -15.31
CA LEU A 265 -14.37 0.66 -14.10
C LEU A 265 -15.18 1.96 -14.08
N ALA A 266 -14.56 3.11 -14.36
CA ALA A 266 -15.26 4.39 -14.37
C ALA A 266 -16.35 4.48 -15.45
N VAL A 267 -16.10 3.95 -16.65
CA VAL A 267 -17.10 3.88 -17.72
C VAL A 267 -18.28 2.99 -17.29
N VAL A 268 -18.00 1.81 -16.76
CA VAL A 268 -19.04 0.87 -16.31
C VAL A 268 -19.85 1.47 -15.17
N THR A 269 -19.21 2.07 -14.16
CA THR A 269 -19.89 2.75 -13.05
C THR A 269 -20.76 3.90 -13.57
N PHE A 270 -20.25 4.71 -14.50
CA PHE A 270 -21.02 5.79 -15.10
C PHE A 270 -22.27 5.28 -15.85
N LEU A 271 -22.16 4.18 -16.59
CA LEU A 271 -23.31 3.55 -17.26
C LEU A 271 -24.32 2.96 -16.26
N ALA A 272 -23.84 2.42 -15.13
CA ALA A 272 -24.67 1.87 -14.07
C ALA A 272 -25.54 2.92 -13.37
N LEU A 273 -25.11 4.18 -13.31
CA LEU A 273 -25.92 5.28 -12.77
C LEU A 273 -27.24 5.49 -13.53
N GLY A 274 -27.23 5.25 -14.85
CA GLY A 274 -28.40 5.39 -15.71
C GLY A 274 -29.29 4.14 -15.76
N ASN A 275 -28.89 3.03 -15.13
CA ASN A 275 -29.58 1.75 -15.26
C ASN A 275 -29.42 0.86 -14.01
N VAL A 276 -30.46 0.86 -13.16
CA VAL A 276 -30.49 0.09 -11.90
C VAL A 276 -30.32 -1.42 -12.12
N ALA A 277 -30.92 -1.99 -13.17
CA ALA A 277 -30.80 -3.41 -13.47
C ALA A 277 -29.36 -3.79 -13.87
N PHE A 278 -28.69 -2.90 -14.62
CA PHE A 278 -27.28 -3.07 -14.95
C PHE A 278 -26.38 -2.93 -13.71
N ALA A 279 -26.66 -1.96 -12.83
CA ALA A 279 -25.93 -1.81 -11.56
C ALA A 279 -26.02 -3.06 -10.67
N GLN A 280 -27.23 -3.64 -10.55
CA GLN A 280 -27.44 -4.90 -9.81
C GLN A 280 -26.69 -6.07 -10.46
N ALA A 281 -26.79 -6.22 -11.78
CA ALA A 281 -26.09 -7.28 -12.50
C ALA A 281 -24.56 -7.20 -12.33
N ILE A 282 -23.98 -5.99 -12.25
CA ILE A 282 -22.55 -5.81 -11.97
C ILE A 282 -22.21 -6.18 -10.53
N ALA A 283 -23.02 -5.72 -9.56
CA ALA A 283 -22.80 -6.00 -8.14
C ALA A 283 -22.82 -7.51 -7.84
N GLU A 284 -23.62 -8.28 -8.59
CA GLU A 284 -23.73 -9.73 -8.48
C GLU A 284 -22.70 -10.50 -9.34
N ALA A 285 -21.94 -9.83 -10.21
CA ALA A 285 -21.01 -10.47 -11.12
C ALA A 285 -19.75 -10.99 -10.39
N PRO A 286 -19.47 -12.32 -10.40
CA PRO A 286 -18.38 -12.92 -9.62
C PRO A 286 -16.96 -12.42 -9.95
N GLY A 287 -16.77 -11.79 -11.12
CA GLY A 287 -15.48 -11.24 -11.56
C GLY A 287 -15.27 -9.77 -11.23
N TRP A 288 -16.29 -9.05 -10.75
CA TRP A 288 -16.22 -7.60 -10.59
C TRP A 288 -15.28 -7.17 -9.45
N GLY A 289 -15.39 -7.80 -8.29
CA GLY A 289 -14.52 -7.52 -7.13
C GLY A 289 -13.03 -7.67 -7.45
N PRO A 290 -12.57 -8.80 -8.01
CA PRO A 290 -11.18 -8.98 -8.42
C PRO A 290 -10.70 -7.95 -9.45
N LEU A 291 -11.52 -7.60 -10.45
CA LEU A 291 -11.19 -6.58 -11.45
C LEU A 291 -11.07 -5.19 -10.82
N TYR A 292 -12.00 -4.84 -9.94
CA TYR A 292 -11.97 -3.60 -9.18
C TYR A 292 -10.68 -3.49 -8.35
N TRP A 293 -10.32 -4.56 -7.64
CA TRP A 293 -9.08 -4.60 -6.86
C TRP A 293 -7.84 -4.47 -7.75
N LEU A 294 -7.76 -5.19 -8.87
CA LEU A 294 -6.61 -5.12 -9.79
C LEU A 294 -6.39 -3.70 -10.33
N GLY A 295 -7.47 -3.00 -10.68
CA GLY A 295 -7.40 -1.61 -11.17
C GLY A 295 -7.10 -0.56 -10.10
N THR A 296 -7.19 -0.92 -8.81
CA THR A 296 -6.97 -0.02 -7.68
C THR A 296 -5.81 -0.53 -6.82
N GLY A 297 -6.09 -1.36 -5.83
CA GLY A 297 -5.11 -1.85 -4.86
C GLY A 297 -3.99 -2.69 -5.47
N GLY A 298 -4.30 -3.53 -6.47
CA GLY A 298 -3.30 -4.33 -7.18
C GLY A 298 -2.30 -3.46 -7.95
N ALA A 299 -2.79 -2.45 -8.67
CA ALA A 299 -1.95 -1.49 -9.39
C ALA A 299 -1.01 -0.72 -8.45
N ILE A 300 -1.52 -0.24 -7.31
CA ILE A 300 -0.71 0.42 -6.28
C ILE A 300 0.32 -0.53 -5.67
N SER A 301 -0.07 -1.77 -5.39
CA SER A 301 0.85 -2.78 -4.85
C SER A 301 2.04 -3.02 -5.77
N LEU A 302 1.82 -3.13 -7.08
CA LEU A 302 2.88 -3.26 -8.08
C LEU A 302 3.82 -2.05 -8.09
N LEU A 303 3.27 -0.85 -7.95
CA LEU A 303 4.06 0.38 -7.88
C LEU A 303 4.95 0.38 -6.62
N VAL A 304 4.42 0.02 -5.45
CA VAL A 304 5.20 -0.07 -4.21
C VAL A 304 6.28 -1.14 -4.30
N ILE A 305 5.96 -2.32 -4.84
CA ILE A 305 6.95 -3.39 -5.06
C ILE A 305 8.06 -2.90 -5.99
N ALA A 306 7.72 -2.14 -7.04
CA ALA A 306 8.72 -1.53 -7.92
C ALA A 306 9.67 -0.60 -7.14
N PHE A 307 9.16 0.22 -6.21
CA PHE A 307 10.02 1.02 -5.31
C PHE A 307 10.96 0.14 -4.47
N GLY A 308 10.44 -0.94 -3.88
CA GLY A 308 11.27 -1.91 -3.14
C GLY A 308 12.35 -2.57 -3.99
N LEU A 309 12.11 -2.73 -5.30
CA LEU A 309 13.08 -3.29 -6.26
C LEU A 309 14.06 -2.25 -6.83
N GLY A 310 13.95 -0.98 -6.44
CA GLY A 310 14.89 0.07 -6.84
C GLY A 310 14.38 0.99 -7.94
N LEU A 311 13.07 1.23 -8.05
CA LEU A 311 12.51 2.20 -8.99
C LEU A 311 13.07 3.62 -8.81
N ALA A 312 13.49 3.97 -7.60
CA ALA A 312 14.08 5.26 -7.23
C ALA A 312 15.62 5.25 -7.16
N ASP A 313 16.26 4.14 -7.56
CA ASP A 313 17.71 4.03 -7.57
C ASP A 313 18.29 4.53 -8.90
N ASP A 314 19.46 5.17 -8.83
CA ASP A 314 20.29 5.44 -10.00
C ASP A 314 21.43 4.43 -9.99
N GLY A 315 21.30 3.34 -10.77
CA GLY A 315 22.24 2.22 -10.77
C GLY A 315 23.66 2.58 -11.22
N GLN A 316 23.89 3.77 -11.78
CA GLN A 316 25.22 4.21 -12.21
C GLN A 316 26.08 4.82 -11.10
N ARG A 317 25.52 5.37 -10.02
CA ARG A 317 26.33 5.88 -8.89
C ARG A 317 27.02 4.74 -8.13
N ALA A 318 26.31 3.64 -7.89
CA ALA A 318 26.85 2.48 -7.18
C ALA A 318 27.99 1.77 -7.96
N ALA A 319 27.90 1.73 -9.30
CA ALA A 319 28.95 1.16 -10.14
C ALA A 319 30.16 2.10 -10.31
N GLY A 320 29.95 3.41 -10.35
CA GLY A 320 31.02 4.41 -10.46
C GLY A 320 31.88 4.53 -9.20
N GLU A 321 31.29 4.42 -8.01
CA GLU A 321 32.03 4.38 -6.73
C GLU A 321 32.78 3.05 -6.54
N ALA A 322 32.22 1.93 -7.00
CA ALA A 322 32.92 0.64 -6.97
C ALA A 322 34.17 0.59 -7.86
N VAL A 323 34.18 1.35 -8.97
CA VAL A 323 35.34 1.42 -9.89
C VAL A 323 36.39 2.44 -9.44
N THR A 324 36.02 3.43 -8.60
CA THR A 324 36.96 4.45 -8.09
C THR A 324 37.62 4.07 -6.76
N LEU A 325 37.17 3.00 -6.11
CA LEU A 325 37.80 2.42 -4.92
C LEU A 325 38.88 1.37 -5.23
N GLU A 326 39.31 1.23 -6.49
CA GLU A 326 40.63 0.66 -6.80
C GLU A 326 41.66 1.77 -7.08
N PRO A 327 42.44 2.17 -6.07
CA PRO A 327 43.76 2.71 -6.29
C PRO A 327 44.84 1.74 -5.79
N ARG A 328 45.57 1.20 -6.76
CA ARG A 328 47.03 0.99 -6.85
C ARG A 328 47.84 0.78 -5.57
#